data_AF-A0A1X7UIS8-F1
#
_entry.id   AF-A0A1X7UIS8-F1
#
_cell.length_a   1.000
_cell.length_b   1.000
_cell.length_c   1.000
_cell.angle_alpha   90.00
_cell.angle_beta   90.00
_cell.angle_gamma   90.00
#
_symmetry.space_group_name_H-M   'P 1'
#
loop_
_entity.id
_entity.type
_entity.pdbx_description
1 polymer ?
#
loop_
_entity_poly.entity_id
_entity_poly.type
_entity_poly.pdbx_seq_one_letter_code
_entity_poly.pdbx_strand_id
1 'polypeptide(L)' 'EEKRGTCHFAAFLYSFTIPVIFMTLAAISFHRFLFIAKPHLHKQFMRPWVALTLTIAIWILSAVYSFAPF' A
#
# COMPACT_ATOMS: atom_id res chain seq x y z
N GLU A 1 -28.61 11.19 13.96
CA GLU A 1 -27.69 10.75 12.89
C GLU A 1 -26.19 10.83 13.22
N GLU A 2 -25.73 11.80 14.02
CA GLU A 2 -24.29 12.09 14.23
C GLU A 2 -23.42 10.86 14.56
N LYS A 3 -23.84 10.04 15.54
CA LYS A 3 -23.08 8.85 15.95
C LYS A 3 -22.97 7.75 14.88
N ARG A 4 -23.94 7.67 13.97
CA ARG A 4 -23.91 6.72 12.84
C ARG A 4 -22.91 7.19 11.78
N GLY A 5 -22.89 8.48 11.48
CA GLY A 5 -21.91 9.07 10.56
C GLY A 5 -20.46 8.85 11.02
N THR A 6 -20.19 9.10 12.30
CA THR A 6 -18.84 8.87 12.88
C THR A 6 -18.44 7.40 12.84
N CYS A 7 -19.38 6.47 13.08
CA CYS A 7 -19.11 5.03 13.01
C CYS A 7 -18.76 4.57 11.59
N HIS A 8 -19.53 5.00 10.59
CA HIS A 8 -19.23 4.69 9.18
C HIS A 8 -17.91 5.31 8.72
N PHE A 9 -17.62 6.54 9.13
CA PHE A 9 -16.36 7.20 8.81
C PHE A 9 -15.16 6.49 9.47
N ALA A 10 -15.29 6.10 10.75
CA ALA A 10 -14.26 5.35 11.44
C ALA A 10 -14.04 3.96 10.80
N ALA A 11 -15.12 3.25 10.43
CA ALA A 11 -15.03 1.98 9.73
C ALA A 11 -14.35 2.12 8.37
N PHE A 12 -14.67 3.17 7.60
CA PHE A 12 -14.01 3.47 6.34
C PHE A 12 -12.51 3.74 6.53
N LEU A 13 -12.15 4.59 7.50
CA LEU A 13 -10.75 4.87 7.82
C LEU A 13 -9.99 3.61 8.22
N TYR A 14 -10.59 2.74 9.04
CA TYR A 14 -9.96 1.48 9.44
C TYR A 14 -9.76 0.54 8.23
N SER A 15 -10.79 0.37 7.41
CA SER A 15 -10.75 -0.44 6.18
C SER A 15 -9.80 0.12 5.13
N PHE A 16 -9.46 1.41 5.18
CA PHE A 16 -8.44 2.04 4.33
C PHE A 16 -7.03 1.92 4.90
N THR A 17 -6.86 2.16 6.18
CA THR A 17 -5.52 2.24 6.78
C THR A 17 -4.89 0.85 6.87
N ILE A 18 -5.67 -0.19 7.17
CA ILE A 18 -5.19 -1.58 7.24
C ILE A 18 -4.49 -2.03 5.94
N PRO A 19 -5.13 -2.03 4.76
CA PRO A 19 -4.50 -2.48 3.53
C PRO A 19 -3.32 -1.59 3.13
N VAL A 20 -3.37 -0.27 3.36
CA VAL A 20 -2.24 0.64 3.11
C VAL A 20 -1.02 0.21 3.92
N ILE A 21 -1.19 -0.08 5.22
CA ILE A 21 -0.09 -0.53 6.09
C ILE A 21 0.48 -1.86 5.56
N PHE A 22 -0.37 -2.87 5.30
CA PHE A 22 0.09 -4.18 4.84
C PHE A 22 0.82 -4.09 3.50
N MET A 23 0.29 -3.34 2.53
CA MET A 23 0.90 -3.13 1.22
C MET A 23 2.24 -2.40 1.32
N THR A 24 2.32 -1.37 2.15
CA THR A 24 3.56 -0.62 2.39
C THR A 24 4.62 -1.52 3.05
N LEU A 25 4.21 -2.32 4.03
CA LEU A 25 5.10 -3.26 4.72
C LEU A 25 5.61 -4.36 3.78
N ALA A 26 4.74 -4.86 2.89
CA ALA A 26 5.11 -5.81 1.85
C ALA A 26 6.11 -5.21 0.86
N ALA A 27 5.88 -3.95 0.42
CA ALA A 27 6.79 -3.25 -0.48
C ALA A 27 8.18 -3.02 0.16
N ILE A 28 8.22 -2.58 1.42
CA ILE A 28 9.49 -2.41 2.17
C ILE A 28 10.21 -3.75 2.30
N SER A 29 9.48 -4.81 2.65
CA SER A 29 10.03 -6.17 2.77
C SER A 29 10.59 -6.66 1.44
N PHE A 30 9.89 -6.43 0.34
CA PHE A 30 10.33 -6.81 -0.99
C PHE A 30 11.58 -6.04 -1.43
N HIS A 31 11.64 -4.73 -1.19
CA HIS A 31 12.84 -3.92 -1.43
C HIS A 31 14.06 -4.47 -0.66
N ARG A 32 13.86 -4.82 0.62
CA ARG A 32 14.92 -5.34 1.49
C ARG A 32 15.37 -6.75 1.07
N PHE A 33 14.43 -7.59 0.65
CA PHE A 33 14.73 -8.90 0.08
C PHE A 33 15.52 -8.79 -1.23
N LEU A 34 15.11 -7.91 -2.16
CA LEU A 34 15.82 -7.69 -3.42
C LEU A 34 17.26 -7.21 -3.22
N PHE A 35 17.47 -6.32 -2.24
CA PHE A 35 18.79 -5.83 -1.88
C PHE A 35 19.72 -6.96 -1.40
N ILE A 36 19.21 -7.87 -0.56
CA ILE A 36 19.98 -8.96 0.05
C ILE A 36 20.18 -10.12 -0.94
N ALA A 37 19.11 -10.56 -1.61
CA ALA A 37 19.12 -11.78 -2.41
C ALA A 37 19.77 -11.59 -3.79
N LYS A 38 19.65 -10.40 -4.40
CA LYS A 38 20.14 -10.12 -5.77
C LYS A 38 20.60 -8.65 -5.94
N PRO A 39 21.74 -8.25 -5.33
CA PRO A 39 22.25 -6.88 -5.41
C PRO A 39 22.56 -6.40 -6.84
N HIS A 40 22.93 -7.31 -7.74
CA HIS A 40 23.15 -7.00 -9.16
C HIS A 40 21.86 -6.51 -9.87
N LEU A 41 20.73 -7.20 -9.62
CA LEU A 41 19.42 -6.80 -10.15
C LEU A 41 18.94 -5.51 -9.50
N HIS A 42 19.16 -5.33 -8.20
CA HIS A 42 18.82 -4.10 -7.49
C HIS A 42 19.46 -2.85 -8.14
N LYS A 43 20.73 -2.94 -8.57
CA LYS A 43 21.42 -1.82 -9.23
C LYS A 43 20.77 -1.40 -10.56
N GLN A 44 20.14 -2.33 -11.26
CA GLN A 44 19.47 -2.08 -12.55
C GLN A 44 17.98 -1.75 -12.38
N PHE A 45 17.36 -2.26 -11.31
CA PHE A 45 15.92 -2.17 -11.03
C PHE A 45 15.54 -1.00 -10.10
N MET A 46 16.50 -0.41 -9.39
CA MET A 46 16.36 0.88 -8.67
C MET A 46 16.30 2.06 -9.66
N ARG A 47 15.38 2.00 -10.62
CA ARG A 47 14.96 3.21 -11.34
C ARG A 47 13.85 3.87 -10.52
N PRO A 48 13.93 5.19 -10.25
CA PRO A 48 12.91 5.90 -9.46
C PRO A 48 11.49 5.72 -10.01
N TRP A 49 11.37 5.50 -11.33
CA TRP A 49 10.13 5.16 -12.01
C TRP A 49 9.43 3.92 -11.46
N VAL A 50 10.17 2.86 -11.16
CA VAL A 50 9.60 1.59 -10.65
C VAL A 50 9.02 1.79 -9.26
N ALA A 51 9.76 2.49 -8.39
CA ALA A 51 9.29 2.84 -7.05
C ALA A 51 8.02 3.71 -7.13
N LEU A 52 7.98 4.69 -8.03
CA LEU A 52 6.82 5.54 -8.27
C LEU A 52 5.58 4.72 -8.69
N THR A 53 5.73 3.83 -9.67
CA THR A 53 4.62 2.95 -10.10
C THR A 53 4.17 2.01 -8.98
N LEU A 54 5.09 1.49 -8.16
CA LEU A 54 4.75 0.60 -7.05
C LEU A 54 3.95 1.35 -5.99
N THR A 55 4.37 2.56 -5.63
CA THR A 55 3.63 3.41 -4.69
C THR A 55 2.25 3.76 -5.23
N ILE A 56 2.14 4.19 -6.49
CA ILE A 56 0.84 4.51 -7.10
C ILE A 56 -0.09 3.28 -7.10
N ALA A 57 0.44 2.11 -7.46
CA ALA A 57 -0.32 0.86 -7.44
C ALA A 57 -0.82 0.51 -6.03
N ILE A 58 0.00 0.69 -4.99
CA ILE A 58 -0.38 0.47 -3.59
C ILE A 58 -1.54 1.39 -3.20
N TRP A 59 -1.46 2.69 -3.53
CA TRP A 59 -2.52 3.64 -3.24
C TRP A 59 -3.83 3.31 -3.96
N ILE A 60 -3.76 2.94 -5.25
CA ILE A 60 -4.93 2.56 -6.03
C ILE A 60 -5.56 1.27 -5.50
N LEU A 61 -4.76 0.23 -5.23
CA LEU A 61 -5.24 -1.03 -4.69
C LEU A 61 -5.87 -0.86 -3.30
N SER A 62 -5.26 -0.05 -2.44
CA SER A 62 -5.83 0.30 -1.15
C SER A 62 -7.15 1.03 -1.30
N ALA A 63 -7.24 2.05 -2.18
CA ALA A 63 -8.50 2.74 -2.44
C ALA A 63 -9.60 1.78 -2.93
N VAL A 64 -9.31 0.95 -3.94
CA VAL A 64 -10.26 -0.04 -4.48
C VAL A 64 -10.74 -1.00 -3.38
N TYR A 65 -9.83 -1.52 -2.54
CA TYR A 65 -10.18 -2.42 -1.45
C TYR A 65 -11.06 -1.76 -0.38
N SER A 66 -10.89 -0.46 -0.15
CA SER A 66 -11.68 0.31 0.82
C SER A 66 -13.02 0.78 0.29
N PHE A 67 -13.18 0.87 -1.03
CA PHE A 67 -14.47 1.12 -1.67
C PHE A 67 -15.28 -0.16 -1.91
N ALA A 68 -14.63 -1.33 -1.94
CA ALA A 68 -15.29 -2.62 -2.15
C ALA A 68 -16.30 -3.07 -1.06
N PRO A 69 -16.27 -2.63 0.23
CA PRO A 69 -17.24 -3.08 1.23
C PRO A 69 -18.48 -2.18 1.31
N PHE A 70 -18.83 -1.43 0.25
CA PHE A 70 -20.09 -0.69 0.11
C PHE A 70 -20.90 -1.19 -1.08
#